data_AF-A0A0G0TRZ4-F1
#
_entry.id   AF-A0A0G0TRZ4-F1
#
_cell.length_a   1.000
_cell.length_b   1.000
_cell.length_c   1.000
_cell.angle_alpha   90.00
_cell.angle_beta   90.00
_cell.angle_gamma   90.00
#
_symmetry.space_group_name_H-M   'P 1'
#
loop_
_entity.id
_entity.type
_entity.pdbx_description
1 polymer ?
#
loop_
_entity_poly.entity_id
_entity_poly.type
_entity_poly.pdbx_seq_one_letter_code
_entity_poly.pdbx_strand_id
1 'polypeptide(L)'
;MIQHRTMLDVADNTGVKQLMVIQVYGGSKRRKAELGDYIGCVVKKVLPNTQFKKGDMVKAVLVRTRKEFRRQDGTYIRFSENAGVIIENEKSKNPIGTRIFGPIAREIKEKGYAKIASLANHVV
;
A
#
# COMPACT_ATOMS: atom_id res chain seq x y z
N MET A 1 -3.40 -11.35 0.38
CA MET A 1 -4.22 -11.47 -0.83
C MET A 1 -5.27 -10.38 -0.76
N ILE A 2 -5.12 -9.38 -1.60
CA ILE A 2 -6.00 -8.23 -1.73
C ILE A 2 -6.65 -8.28 -3.10
N GLN A 3 -7.92 -7.90 -3.20
CA GLN A 3 -8.68 -7.95 -4.45
C GLN A 3 -9.66 -6.77 -4.55
N HIS A 4 -10.41 -6.69 -5.63
CA HIS A 4 -11.45 -5.68 -5.83
C HIS A 4 -12.39 -5.61 -4.60
N ARG A 5 -12.74 -4.38 -4.19
CA ARG A 5 -13.53 -4.00 -3.00
C ARG A 5 -12.90 -4.30 -1.64
N THR A 6 -11.66 -4.79 -1.58
CA THR A 6 -10.97 -4.97 -0.30
C THR A 6 -10.70 -3.61 0.35
N MET A 7 -10.95 -3.50 1.66
CA MET A 7 -10.61 -2.32 2.45
C MET A 7 -9.16 -2.40 2.94
N LEU A 8 -8.45 -1.29 2.86
CA LEU A 8 -7.08 -1.13 3.32
C LEU A 8 -6.98 0.07 4.26
N ASP A 9 -6.19 -0.08 5.31
CA ASP A 9 -5.75 1.05 6.12
C ASP A 9 -4.61 1.79 5.41
N VAL A 10 -4.42 3.07 5.74
CA VAL A 10 -3.35 3.89 5.17
C VAL A 10 -2.19 4.01 6.15
N ALA A 11 -1.00 3.62 5.69
CA ALA A 11 0.22 3.55 6.48
C ALA A 11 1.10 4.80 6.32
N ASP A 12 0.50 5.98 6.10
CA ASP A 12 1.23 7.25 5.92
C ASP A 12 0.48 8.43 6.54
N ASN A 13 1.11 9.60 6.50
CA ASN A 13 0.57 10.85 7.04
C ASN A 13 -0.18 11.71 5.99
N THR A 14 -0.70 11.14 4.90
CA THR A 14 -1.51 11.90 3.92
C THR A 14 -2.83 12.41 4.48
N GLY A 15 -3.24 11.91 5.64
CA GLY A 15 -4.51 12.22 6.30
C GLY A 15 -5.68 11.33 5.82
N VAL A 16 -5.45 10.47 4.83
CA VAL A 16 -6.39 9.39 4.50
C VAL A 16 -6.31 8.30 5.57
N LYS A 17 -7.46 7.73 5.95
CA LYS A 17 -7.55 6.66 6.95
C LYS A 17 -7.88 5.31 6.33
N GLN A 18 -8.78 5.29 5.34
CA GLN A 18 -9.20 4.05 4.70
C GLN A 18 -9.35 4.20 3.20
N LEU A 19 -8.91 3.16 2.49
CA LEU A 19 -8.99 3.00 1.06
C LEU A 19 -9.85 1.78 0.72
N MET A 20 -10.53 1.81 -0.41
CA MET A 20 -11.15 0.64 -1.04
C MET A 20 -10.46 0.36 -2.36
N VAL A 21 -9.97 -0.86 -2.55
CA VAL A 21 -9.33 -1.27 -3.81
C VAL A 21 -10.37 -1.35 -4.92
N ILE A 22 -10.10 -0.66 -6.03
CA ILE A 22 -10.93 -0.72 -7.24
C ILE A 22 -10.22 -1.42 -8.39
N GLN A 23 -8.89 -1.35 -8.46
CA GLN A 23 -8.12 -1.96 -9.54
C GLN A 23 -6.82 -2.57 -9.00
N VAL A 24 -6.48 -3.77 -9.47
CA VAL A 24 -5.16 -4.36 -9.32
C VAL A 24 -4.43 -4.23 -10.64
N TYR A 25 -3.22 -3.66 -10.64
CA TYR A 25 -2.42 -3.47 -11.84
C TYR A 25 -1.40 -4.60 -12.06
N GLY A 26 -0.82 -4.68 -13.27
CA GLY A 26 0.17 -5.70 -13.64
C GLY A 26 -0.37 -6.84 -14.52
N GLY A 27 -1.50 -6.65 -15.22
CA GLY A 27 -1.98 -7.56 -16.25
C GLY A 27 -3.50 -7.66 -16.35
N SER A 28 -4.02 -7.97 -17.55
CA SER A 28 -5.47 -8.01 -17.84
C SER A 28 -6.22 -9.10 -17.07
N LYS A 29 -5.58 -10.24 -16.79
CA LYS A 29 -6.17 -11.37 -16.04
C LYS A 29 -5.90 -11.30 -14.53
N ARG A 30 -5.15 -10.30 -14.06
CA ARG A 30 -4.72 -10.23 -12.66
C ARG A 30 -5.85 -9.76 -11.77
N ARG A 31 -6.25 -10.59 -10.79
CA ARG A 31 -7.36 -10.30 -9.85
C ARG A 31 -6.91 -10.03 -8.42
N LYS A 32 -5.66 -10.38 -8.10
CA LYS A 32 -5.13 -10.41 -6.74
C LYS A 32 -3.83 -9.62 -6.67
N ALA A 33 -3.70 -8.85 -5.59
CA ALA A 33 -2.52 -8.12 -5.20
C ALA A 33 -1.84 -8.76 -3.98
N GLU A 34 -0.53 -8.66 -3.98
CA GLU A 34 0.46 -9.11 -3.02
C GLU A 34 1.37 -7.93 -2.63
N LEU A 35 2.28 -8.16 -1.69
CA LEU A 35 3.17 -7.11 -1.17
C LEU A 35 3.96 -6.44 -2.31
N GLY A 36 3.98 -5.11 -2.29
CA GLY A 36 4.65 -4.26 -3.27
C GLY A 36 3.89 -4.07 -4.58
N ASP A 37 2.69 -4.63 -4.74
CA ASP A 37 1.88 -4.38 -5.93
C ASP A 37 1.27 -2.98 -5.96
N TYR A 38 1.21 -2.44 -7.17
CA TYR A 38 0.54 -1.20 -7.50
C TYR A 38 -0.96 -1.42 -7.65
N ILE A 39 -1.74 -0.60 -6.94
CA ILE A 39 -3.20 -0.73 -6.87
C ILE A 39 -3.89 0.64 -7.02
N GLY A 40 -5.04 0.62 -7.68
CA GLY A 40 -5.95 1.76 -7.75
C GLY A 40 -6.98 1.66 -6.63
N CYS A 41 -7.16 2.76 -5.90
CA CYS A 41 -8.05 2.81 -4.75
C CYS A 41 -8.97 4.03 -4.80
N VAL A 42 -10.06 3.95 -4.05
CA VAL A 42 -10.94 5.09 -3.74
C VAL A 42 -10.84 5.41 -2.26
N VAL A 43 -10.71 6.68 -1.92
CA VAL A 43 -10.70 7.18 -0.54
C VAL A 43 -12.09 6.99 0.09
N LYS A 44 -12.14 6.27 1.21
CA LYS A 44 -13.40 6.00 1.95
C LYS A 44 -13.52 6.77 3.25
N LYS A 45 -12.40 6.99 3.94
CA LYS A 45 -12.34 7.78 5.18
C LYS A 45 -11.10 8.65 5.16
N VAL A 46 -11.26 9.91 5.52
CA VAL A 46 -10.21 10.92 5.53
C VAL A 46 -10.39 11.83 6.74
N LEU A 47 -9.29 12.39 7.25
CA LEU A 47 -9.32 13.44 8.26
C LEU A 47 -9.85 14.77 7.67
N PRO A 48 -10.38 15.68 8.50
CA PRO A 48 -10.63 17.06 8.09
C PRO A 48 -9.33 17.76 7.65
N ASN A 49 -9.46 18.81 6.83
CA ASN A 49 -8.35 19.70 6.43
C ASN A 49 -7.17 18.99 5.72
N THR A 50 -7.46 17.93 4.95
CA THR A 50 -6.47 17.29 4.07
C THR A 50 -6.74 17.69 2.62
N GLN A 51 -5.74 17.50 1.75
CA GLN A 51 -5.91 17.69 0.31
C GLN A 51 -6.85 16.66 -0.34
N PHE A 52 -7.17 15.57 0.36
CA PHE A 52 -8.02 14.49 -0.15
C PHE A 52 -9.44 14.62 0.36
N LYS A 53 -10.39 14.18 -0.47
CA LYS A 53 -11.81 14.07 -0.17
C LYS A 53 -12.27 12.63 -0.25
N LYS A 54 -13.35 12.31 0.46
CA LYS A 54 -14.03 11.01 0.30
C LYS A 54 -14.52 10.87 -1.14
N GLY A 55 -14.18 9.77 -1.79
CA GLY A 55 -14.49 9.52 -3.20
C GLY A 55 -13.32 9.74 -4.15
N ASP A 56 -12.24 10.40 -3.71
CA ASP A 56 -11.07 10.62 -4.57
C ASP A 56 -10.44 9.30 -5.00
N MET A 57 -10.09 9.23 -6.28
CA MET A 57 -9.30 8.14 -6.83
C MET A 57 -7.83 8.39 -6.58
N VAL A 58 -7.17 7.42 -5.96
CA VAL A 58 -5.75 7.48 -5.64
C VAL A 58 -5.03 6.21 -6.08
N LYS A 59 -3.71 6.32 -6.17
CA LYS A 59 -2.82 5.20 -6.42
C LYS A 59 -2.10 4.83 -5.13
N ALA A 60 -1.93 3.54 -4.90
CA ALA A 60 -1.26 3.07 -3.70
C ALA A 60 -0.38 1.86 -4.01
N VAL A 61 0.57 1.61 -3.12
CA VAL A 61 1.32 0.36 -3.03
C VAL A 61 0.90 -0.39 -1.77
N LEU A 62 0.74 -1.70 -1.88
CA LEU A 62 0.42 -2.56 -0.75
C LEU A 62 1.69 -2.84 0.09
N VAL A 63 1.71 -2.41 1.35
CA VAL A 63 2.90 -2.54 2.23
C VAL A 63 2.76 -3.57 3.34
N ARG A 64 1.52 -3.91 3.73
CA ARG A 64 1.21 -4.94 4.72
C ARG A 64 0.03 -5.79 4.27
N THR A 65 0.09 -7.09 4.56
CA THR A 65 -1.02 -8.03 4.31
C THR A 65 -1.20 -9.03 5.45
N ARG A 66 -2.45 -9.34 5.76
CA ARG A 66 -2.84 -10.43 6.68
C ARG A 66 -2.54 -11.81 6.13
N LYS A 67 -2.70 -11.98 4.82
CA LYS A 67 -2.31 -13.22 4.14
C LYS A 67 -0.79 -13.32 4.17
N GLU A 68 -0.31 -14.52 4.44
CA GLU A 68 1.10 -14.85 4.40
C GLU A 68 1.68 -14.66 2.99
N PHE A 69 2.87 -14.08 2.94
CA PHE A 69 3.70 -13.95 1.75
C PHE A 69 4.93 -14.83 1.92
N ARG A 70 5.18 -15.70 0.94
CA ARG A 70 6.31 -16.64 0.96
C ARG A 70 7.56 -15.97 0.40
N ARG A 71 8.66 -16.01 1.15
CA ARG A 71 9.97 -15.52 0.76
C ARG A 71 10.75 -16.58 -0.02
N GLN A 72 11.78 -16.13 -0.76
CA GLN A 72 12.65 -17.02 -1.54
C GLN A 72 13.42 -18.00 -0.65
N ASP A 73 13.77 -17.59 0.57
CA ASP A 73 14.38 -18.44 1.61
C ASP A 73 13.41 -19.47 2.23
N GLY A 74 12.15 -19.51 1.77
CA GLY A 74 11.12 -20.43 2.26
C GLY A 74 10.40 -19.95 3.52
N THR A 75 10.83 -18.85 4.15
CA THR A 75 10.14 -18.26 5.29
C THR A 75 8.85 -17.55 4.85
N TYR A 76 7.96 -17.29 5.81
CA TYR A 76 6.70 -16.59 5.56
C TYR A 76 6.60 -15.34 6.42
N ILE A 77 6.13 -14.26 5.82
CA ILE A 77 5.80 -13.02 6.53
C ILE A 77 4.30 -12.75 6.45
N ARG A 78 3.71 -12.32 7.57
CA ARG A 78 2.33 -11.83 7.63
C ARG A 78 2.23 -10.69 8.63
N PHE A 79 1.25 -9.82 8.41
CA PHE A 79 0.95 -8.69 9.30
C PHE A 79 -0.43 -8.87 9.95
N SER A 80 -0.71 -8.10 10.99
CA SER A 80 -2.03 -8.09 11.64
C SER A 80 -3.10 -7.37 10.81
N GLU A 81 -2.71 -6.54 9.85
CA GLU A 81 -3.59 -5.68 9.06
C GLU A 81 -3.19 -5.64 7.58
N ASN A 82 -4.12 -5.19 6.74
CA ASN A 82 -3.84 -4.88 5.35
C ASN A 82 -3.68 -3.37 5.21
N ALA A 83 -2.51 -2.91 4.80
CA ALA A 83 -2.23 -1.49 4.72
C ALA A 83 -1.52 -1.12 3.42
N GLY A 84 -1.85 0.06 2.89
CA GLY A 84 -1.22 0.64 1.72
C GLY A 84 -0.63 2.02 1.99
N VAL A 85 0.28 2.45 1.13
CA VAL A 85 0.85 3.80 1.11
C VAL A 85 0.43 4.48 -0.18
N ILE A 86 -0.04 5.71 -0.10
CA ILE A 86 -0.47 6.46 -1.28
C ILE A 86 0.76 6.98 -2.02
N ILE A 87 0.80 6.74 -3.33
CA ILE A 87 1.91 7.14 -4.19
C ILE A 87 1.41 8.02 -5.33
N GLU A 88 2.30 8.82 -5.89
CA GLU A 88 1.98 9.68 -7.03
C GLU A 88 1.59 8.87 -8.27
N ASN A 89 2.45 7.91 -8.65
CA ASN A 89 2.24 7.03 -9.79
C ASN A 89 3.25 5.86 -9.77
N GLU A 90 3.05 4.90 -10.67
CA GLU A 90 3.88 3.70 -10.80
C GLU A 90 5.32 3.99 -11.25
N LYS A 91 5.56 5.08 -12.01
CA LYS A 91 6.88 5.41 -12.54
C LYS A 91 7.77 6.06 -11.47
N SER A 92 7.26 7.07 -10.75
CA SER A 92 8.01 7.75 -9.71
C SER A 92 8.16 6.91 -8.46
N LYS A 93 7.17 6.05 -8.15
CA LYS A 93 7.11 5.21 -6.93
C LYS A 93 7.27 6.02 -5.63
N ASN A 94 7.08 7.34 -5.70
CA ASN A 94 7.24 8.23 -4.58
C ASN A 94 5.97 8.27 -3.74
N PRO A 95 6.07 8.17 -2.41
CA PRO A 95 4.93 8.39 -1.54
C PRO A 95 4.51 9.86 -1.60
N ILE A 96 3.20 10.08 -1.52
CA ILE A 96 2.64 11.43 -1.33
C ILE A 96 2.85 11.87 0.12
N GLY A 97 2.74 10.93 1.07
CA GLY A 97 3.07 11.16 2.47
C GLY A 97 4.57 11.40 2.68
N THR A 98 4.89 12.15 3.72
CA THR A 98 6.26 12.43 4.15
C THR A 98 6.74 11.55 5.30
N ARG A 99 5.84 10.75 5.91
CA ARG A 99 6.14 9.79 6.97
C ARG A 99 5.36 8.49 6.77
N ILE A 100 6.00 7.37 7.09
CA ILE A 100 5.40 6.03 7.01
C ILE A 100 5.17 5.48 8.42
N PHE A 101 4.00 4.88 8.64
CA PHE A 101 3.59 4.36 9.94
C PHE A 101 3.63 2.82 9.99
N GLY A 102 4.13 2.31 11.11
CA GLY A 102 4.23 0.88 11.38
C GLY A 102 5.34 0.19 10.60
N PRO A 103 5.52 -1.13 10.80
CA PRO A 103 6.50 -1.90 10.06
C PRO A 103 6.08 -2.06 8.59
N ILE A 104 7.08 -2.22 7.72
CA ILE A 104 6.87 -2.59 6.32
C ILE A 104 7.68 -3.85 5.97
N ALA A 105 7.24 -4.55 4.93
CA ALA A 105 7.96 -5.68 4.37
C ALA A 105 9.22 -5.25 3.60
N ARG A 106 10.33 -6.00 3.70
CA ARG A 106 11.57 -5.78 2.93
C ARG A 106 11.35 -5.79 1.41
N GLU A 107 10.35 -6.56 0.97
CA GLU A 107 9.91 -6.70 -0.41
C GLU A 107 9.52 -5.35 -1.04
N ILE A 108 9.12 -4.36 -0.23
CA ILE A 108 8.80 -3.00 -0.69
C ILE A 108 10.05 -2.31 -1.26
N LYS A 109 11.22 -2.50 -0.64
CA LYS A 109 12.49 -1.98 -1.15
C LYS A 109 12.90 -2.71 -2.43
N GLU A 110 12.77 -4.04 -2.46
CA GLU A 110 13.10 -4.90 -3.62
C GLU A 110 12.26 -4.54 -4.86
N LYS A 111 11.00 -4.13 -4.65
CA LYS A 111 10.10 -3.65 -5.72
C LYS A 111 10.40 -2.21 -6.17
N GLY A 112 11.43 -1.57 -5.63
CA GLY A 112 11.92 -0.25 -6.05
C GLY A 112 11.28 0.94 -5.33
N TYR A 113 10.53 0.72 -4.23
CA TYR A 113 9.96 1.81 -3.43
C TYR A 113 10.97 2.31 -2.37
N ALA A 114 12.16 2.71 -2.82
CA ALA A 114 13.28 3.05 -1.94
C ALA A 114 12.95 4.18 -0.94
N LYS A 115 12.21 5.20 -1.38
CA LYS A 115 11.80 6.33 -0.50
C LYS A 115 10.84 5.88 0.60
N ILE A 116 9.91 4.97 0.31
CA ILE A 116 8.99 4.40 1.31
C ILE A 116 9.79 3.59 2.33
N ALA A 117 10.74 2.77 1.86
CA ALA A 117 11.58 1.97 2.76
C ALA A 117 12.49 2.81 3.65
N SER A 118 12.99 3.94 3.14
CA SER A 118 13.81 4.88 3.91
C SER A 118 13.02 5.62 4.99
N LEU A 119 11.75 5.93 4.72
CA LEU A 119 10.88 6.65 5.66
C LEU A 119 10.21 5.76 6.72
N ALA A 120 10.36 4.43 6.62
CA ALA A 120 9.75 3.49 7.55
C ALA A 120 10.63 3.29 8.79
N ASN A 121 10.01 3.27 9.97
CA ASN A 121 10.71 3.06 11.23
C ASN A 121 11.32 1.65 11.35
N HIS A 122 10.63 0.63 10.81
CA HIS A 122 11.07 -0.76 10.86
C HIS A 122 10.77 -1.48 9.54
N VAL A 123 11.75 -2.25 9.07
CA VAL A 123 11.63 -3.12 7.90
C VAL A 123 11.82 -4.56 8.35
N VAL A 124 10.90 -5.44 7.95
CA VAL A 124 10.82 -6.87 8.35
C VAL A 124 11.05 -7.77 7.15
#